data_AF-F5NV32-F1
#
_entry.id   AF-F5NV32-F1
#
_cell.length_a   1.000
_cell.length_b   1.000
_cell.length_c   1.000
_cell.angle_alpha   90.00
_cell.angle_beta   90.00
_cell.angle_gamma   90.00
#
_symmetry.space_group_name_H-M   'P 1'
#
loop_
_entity.id
_entity.type
_entity.pdbx_description
1 polymer ?
#
loop_
_entity_poly.entity_id
_entity_poly.type
_entity_poly.pdbx_seq_one_letter_code
_entity_poly.pdbx_strand_id
1 'polypeptide(L)' 'MEKNGGGVILTITSMAAENKNINMTSYASSKAAASHLVRNMAFDLGEKNIRVNGIAPGAILTDALKSVITPEIG' A
#
# COMPACT_ATOMS: atom_id res chain seq x y z
N MET A 1 18.36 6.59 8.26
CA MET A 1 18.73 5.60 7.24
C MET A 1 19.94 6.08 6.46
N GLU A 2 19.90 7.28 5.87
CA GLU A 2 21.05 7.87 5.15
C GLU A 2 22.35 7.91 5.98
N LYS A 3 22.30 8.41 7.23
CA LYS A 3 23.45 8.39 8.16
C LYS A 3 24.00 6.99 8.46
N ASN A 4 23.21 5.94 8.21
CA ASN A 4 23.59 4.53 8.40
C ASN A 4 24.00 3.87 7.08
N GLY A 5 24.20 4.65 6.00
CA GLY A 5 24.62 4.14 4.69
C GLY A 5 23.48 3.60 3.80
N GLY A 6 22.22 3.75 4.19
CA GLY A 6 21.05 3.34 3.39
C GLY A 6 19.96 2.63 4.17
N GLY A 7 19.05 1.98 3.45
CA GLY A 7 18.02 1.14 4.07
C GLY A 7 16.85 0.74 3.16
N VAL A 8 15.80 0.20 3.79
CA VAL A 8 14.59 -0.27 3.11
C VAL A 8 13.33 0.22 3.81
N ILE A 9 12.42 0.79 3.04
CA ILE A 9 11.06 1.14 3.47
C ILE A 9 10.09 0.26 2.70
N LEU A 10 9.21 -0.43 3.41
CA LEU A 10 8.13 -1.24 2.84
C LEU A 10 6.78 -0.73 3.32
N THR A 11 5.90 -0.39 2.37
CA THR A 11 4.57 0.17 2.67
C THR A 11 3.47 -0.80 2.26
N ILE A 12 2.47 -0.99 3.14
CA ILE A 12 1.28 -1.79 2.82
C ILE A 12 0.24 -0.89 2.15
N THR A 13 0.10 -1.05 0.84
CA THR A 13 -0.92 -0.40 0.00
C THR A 13 -2.16 -1.32 -0.10
N SER A 14 -2.80 -1.42 -1.26
CA SER A 14 -3.92 -2.33 -1.53
C SER A 14 -4.19 -2.38 -3.03
N MET A 15 -4.68 -3.51 -3.55
CA MET A 15 -5.22 -3.56 -4.92
C MET A 15 -6.38 -2.57 -5.13
N ALA A 16 -7.07 -2.15 -4.06
CA ALA A 16 -8.09 -1.11 -4.12
C ALA A 16 -7.54 0.27 -4.55
N ALA A 17 -6.22 0.47 -4.58
CA ALA A 17 -5.60 1.66 -5.15
C ALA A 17 -5.83 1.78 -6.67
N GLU A 18 -6.09 0.66 -7.35
CA GLU A 18 -6.24 0.58 -8.81
C GLU A 18 -7.62 0.03 -9.21
N ASN A 19 -8.14 -0.93 -8.45
CA ASN A 19 -9.42 -1.57 -8.70
C ASN A 19 -10.60 -0.63 -8.37
N LYS A 20 -11.68 -0.77 -9.14
CA LYS A 20 -12.96 -0.11 -8.86
C LYS A 20 -13.82 -1.04 -7.99
N ASN A 21 -14.04 -0.64 -6.74
CA ASN A 21 -14.87 -1.37 -5.79
C ASN A 21 -15.99 -0.46 -5.26
N ILE A 22 -17.20 -1.00 -5.18
CA ILE A 22 -18.36 -0.30 -4.61
C ILE A 22 -18.08 0.01 -3.13
N ASN A 23 -18.50 1.18 -2.65
CA ASN A 23 -18.35 1.64 -1.26
C ASN A 23 -16.91 1.77 -0.74
N MET A 24 -15.92 1.88 -1.64
CA MET A 24 -14.49 1.95 -1.26
C MET A 24 -13.83 3.29 -1.55
N THR A 25 -14.56 4.36 -1.92
CA THR A 25 -13.99 5.63 -2.40
C THR A 25 -12.88 6.21 -1.51
N SER A 26 -13.13 6.36 -0.21
CA SER A 26 -12.15 6.93 0.73
C SER A 26 -10.95 6.00 0.93
N TYR A 27 -11.20 4.70 1.12
CA TYR A 27 -10.16 3.69 1.28
C TYR A 27 -9.27 3.59 0.03
N ALA A 28 -9.88 3.41 -1.15
CA ALA A 28 -9.21 3.35 -2.44
C ALA A 28 -8.36 4.61 -2.68
N SER A 29 -8.91 5.80 -2.43
CA SER A 29 -8.18 7.07 -2.55
C SER A 29 -6.97 7.12 -1.62
N SER A 30 -7.12 6.71 -0.36
CA SER A 30 -6.01 6.69 0.60
C SER A 30 -4.89 5.71 0.17
N LYS A 31 -5.26 4.56 -0.41
CA LYS A 31 -4.30 3.56 -0.87
C LYS A 31 -3.64 3.94 -2.19
N ALA A 32 -4.34 4.65 -3.07
CA ALA A 32 -3.76 5.29 -4.25
C ALA A 32 -2.75 6.37 -3.85
N ALA A 33 -3.07 7.21 -2.87
CA ALA A 33 -2.15 8.20 -2.33
C ALA A 33 -0.89 7.54 -1.74
N ALA A 34 -1.05 6.47 -0.95
CA ALA A 34 0.09 5.69 -0.43
C ALA A 34 0.96 5.09 -1.54
N SER A 35 0.34 4.56 -2.60
CA SER A 35 1.08 4.02 -3.75
C SER A 35 1.85 5.10 -4.52
N HIS A 36 1.26 6.30 -4.66
CA HIS A 36 1.95 7.44 -5.26
C HIS A 36 3.09 7.95 -4.38
N LEU A 37 2.90 7.99 -3.06
CA LEU A 37 3.95 8.33 -2.10
C LEU A 37 5.15 7.39 -2.22
N VAL A 38 4.93 6.07 -2.31
CA VAL A 38 6.01 5.09 -2.51
C VAL A 38 6.86 5.44 -3.73
N ARG A 39 6.23 5.77 -4.86
CA ARG A 39 6.92 6.10 -6.11
C ARG A 39 7.76 7.36 -5.99
N ASN A 40 7.22 8.43 -5.41
CA ASN A 40 7.97 9.68 -5.22
C ASN A 40 9.11 9.49 -4.21
N MET A 41 8.87 8.80 -3.09
CA MET A 41 9.93 8.52 -2.12
C MET A 41 11.03 7.63 -2.69
N ALA A 42 10.70 6.64 -3.53
CA ALA A 42 11.70 5.81 -4.21
C ALA A 42 12.59 6.66 -5.13
N PHE A 43 11.99 7.62 -5.84
CA PHE A 43 12.71 8.57 -6.69
C PHE A 43 13.64 9.48 -5.84
N ASP A 44 13.11 10.10 -4.80
CA ASP A 44 13.85 11.07 -3.98
C ASP A 44 14.97 10.44 -3.13
N LEU A 45 14.79 9.18 -2.72
CA LEU A 45 15.67 8.52 -1.75
C LEU A 45 16.62 7.48 -2.36
N GLY A 46 16.44 7.15 -3.65
CA GLY A 46 17.24 6.13 -4.33
C GLY A 46 18.74 6.42 -4.31
N GLU A 47 19.14 7.67 -4.58
CA GLU A 47 20.55 8.10 -4.55
C GLU A 47 21.20 7.97 -3.17
N LYS A 48 20.37 7.92 -2.11
CA LYS A 48 20.80 7.80 -0.72
C LYS A 48 20.90 6.34 -0.26
N ASN A 49 20.90 5.40 -1.20
CA ASN A 49 20.87 3.96 -0.97
C ASN A 49 19.67 3.51 -0.11
N ILE A 50 18.53 4.19 -0.24
CA ILE A 50 17.28 3.85 0.47
C ILE A 50 16.25 3.38 -0.56
N ARG A 51 15.90 2.09 -0.49
CA ARG A 51 14.89 1.49 -1.36
C ARG A 51 13.51 1.61 -0.76
N VAL A 52 12.54 2.07 -1.54
CA VAL A 52 11.14 2.20 -1.10
C VAL A 52 10.25 1.39 -2.02
N ASN A 53 9.46 0.47 -1.45
CA ASN A 53 8.55 -0.38 -2.20
C ASN A 53 7.19 -0.48 -1.51
N GLY A 54 6.15 -0.73 -2.30
CA GLY A 54 4.79 -0.96 -1.84
C GLY A 54 4.36 -2.39 -2.12
N ILE A 55 3.68 -3.02 -1.17
CA ILE A 55 2.95 -4.28 -1.38
C ILE A 55 1.47 -3.95 -1.47
N ALA A 56 0.78 -4.49 -2.48
CA ALA A 56 -0.66 -4.27 -2.70
C ALA A 56 -1.44 -5.58 -2.51
N PRO A 57 -1.86 -5.91 -1.26
CA PRO A 57 -2.63 -7.12 -1.04
C PRO A 57 -4.02 -7.05 -1.66
N GLY A 58 -4.50 -8.22 -2.10
CA GLY A 58 -5.92 -8.48 -2.32
C GLY A 58 -6.64 -8.86 -1.02
N ALA A 59 -7.76 -9.56 -1.12
CA ALA A 59 -8.44 -10.10 0.05
C ALA A 59 -7.56 -11.18 0.72
N ILE A 60 -7.12 -10.90 1.95
CA ILE A 60 -6.35 -11.84 2.78
C ILE A 60 -7.17 -12.13 4.02
N LEU A 61 -7.34 -13.43 4.35
CA LEU A 61 -8.07 -13.86 5.53
C LEU A 61 -7.37 -13.40 6.82
N THR A 62 -7.79 -12.25 7.28
CA THR A 62 -7.34 -11.57 8.49
C THR A 62 -8.56 -11.15 9.29
N ASP A 63 -8.39 -10.84 10.56
CA ASP A 63 -9.52 -10.39 11.39
C ASP A 63 -10.14 -9.09 10.87
N ALA A 64 -9.35 -8.24 10.22
CA ALA A 64 -9.83 -7.04 9.54
C ALA A 64 -10.73 -7.35 8.33
N LEU A 65 -10.47 -8.43 7.58
CA LEU A 65 -11.37 -8.85 6.49
C LEU A 65 -12.63 -9.50 7.06
N LYS A 66 -12.53 -10.30 8.12
CA LYS A 66 -13.66 -10.98 8.76
C LYS A 66 -14.75 -10.00 9.24
N SER A 67 -14.38 -8.80 9.65
CA SER A 67 -15.34 -7.81 10.15
C SER A 67 -16.18 -7.14 9.06
N VAL A 68 -15.80 -7.29 7.79
CA VAL A 68 -16.47 -6.62 6.65
C VAL A 68 -16.91 -7.57 5.54
N ILE A 69 -16.48 -8.83 5.57
CA ILE A 69 -16.87 -9.83 4.58
C ILE A 69 -18.30 -10.33 4.87
N THR A 70 -19.16 -10.30 3.87
CA THR A 70 -20.50 -10.88 3.94
C THR A 70 -20.51 -12.25 3.23
N PRO A 71 -21.46 -13.15 3.59
CA PRO A 71 -21.54 -14.48 2.99
C PRO A 71 -21.71 -14.50 1.46
N GLU A 72 -22.15 -13.38 0.87
CA GLU A 72 -22.40 -13.24 -0.57
C GLU A 72 -21.14 -12.98 -1.41
N ILE A 73 -20.00 -12.69 -0.75
CA ILE A 73 -18.72 -12.30 -1.38
C ILE A 73 -17.63 -13.35 -1.08
N GLY A 74 -17.99 -14.45 -0.39
CA GLY A 74 -17.08 -15.54 0.00
C GLY A 74 -17.02 -16.69 -0.99
#